data_AF-A0A250IPP6-F1
#
_entry.id   AF-A0A250IPP6-F1
#
_cell.length_a   1.000
_cell.length_b   1.000
_cell.length_c   1.000
_cell.angle_alpha   90.00
_cell.angle_beta   90.00
_cell.angle_gamma   90.00
#
_symmetry.space_group_name_H-M   'P 1'
#
loop_
_entity.id
_entity.type
_entity.pdbx_description
1 polymer ?
#
loop_
_entity_poly.entity_id
_entity_poly.type
_entity_poly.pdbx_seq_one_letter_code
_entity_poly.pdbx_strand_id
1 'polypeptide(L)'
;MNASKPLLFGVLLSCSAVPALAQNATPGTTPVTARENCQALQNAGVALSGTYWIQPAGSTPRTAYCDMETQGGGWTLVYNSLLGVNTTEFWNIPHGERFGRRGHPRIETLFYDGSLYPYGRMYLDVIEDLRGKSVVALLAEASGIDPYSMRFISPRYISGNPYIYGGQFAGGWAAPDFDGDLWPGGSCATNYGYVTQHYAACWGYSLGSDGDANIYDGGVGPHLDSTSASSIGLFSDGSQFTRVRRISRFVKW
;
A
#
# COMPACT_ATOMS: atom_id res chain seq x y z
N MET A 1 -14.54 -88.90 -27.92
CA MET A 1 -15.46 -87.75 -28.05
C MET A 1 -14.80 -86.57 -27.36
N ASN A 2 -14.16 -85.67 -28.10
CA ASN A 2 -13.40 -84.56 -27.52
C ASN A 2 -13.47 -83.37 -28.49
N ALA A 3 -14.15 -82.30 -28.10
CA ALA A 3 -14.15 -80.98 -28.74
C ALA A 3 -14.79 -79.99 -27.74
N SER A 4 -13.97 -79.32 -26.91
CA SER A 4 -13.43 -77.96 -27.08
C SER A 4 -14.41 -76.85 -26.62
N LYS A 5 -14.11 -76.27 -25.45
CA LYS A 5 -14.71 -75.02 -24.92
C LYS A 5 -14.05 -73.80 -25.57
N PRO A 6 -14.78 -72.69 -25.82
CA PRO A 6 -14.16 -71.47 -26.32
C PRO A 6 -13.53 -70.66 -25.17
N LEU A 7 -12.32 -70.15 -25.37
CA LEU A 7 -11.72 -69.13 -24.53
C LEU A 7 -12.20 -67.75 -24.99
N LEU A 8 -12.85 -66.99 -24.10
CA LEU A 8 -13.04 -65.54 -24.28
C LEU A 8 -11.71 -64.82 -23.97
N PHE A 9 -11.13 -64.18 -24.98
CA PHE A 9 -10.07 -63.20 -24.79
C PHE A 9 -10.69 -61.86 -24.37
N GLY A 10 -10.57 -61.53 -23.08
CA GLY A 10 -10.86 -60.19 -22.58
C GLY A 10 -9.76 -59.23 -23.00
N VAL A 11 -10.07 -58.28 -23.89
CA VAL A 11 -9.17 -57.18 -24.24
C VAL A 11 -9.16 -56.20 -23.07
N LEU A 12 -8.09 -56.23 -22.27
CA LEU A 12 -7.80 -55.20 -21.27
C LEU A 12 -7.41 -53.92 -22.01
N LEU A 13 -8.36 -52.99 -22.13
CA LEU A 13 -8.10 -51.65 -22.62
C LEU A 13 -7.33 -50.90 -21.52
N SER A 14 -5.99 -50.86 -21.62
CA SER A 14 -5.18 -50.02 -20.75
C SER A 14 -5.50 -48.57 -21.06
N CYS A 15 -6.22 -47.91 -20.15
CA CYS A 15 -6.43 -46.47 -20.18
C CYS A 15 -5.08 -45.81 -19.89
N SER A 16 -4.33 -45.48 -20.95
CA SER A 16 -3.13 -44.65 -20.86
C SER A 16 -3.57 -43.28 -20.35
N ALA A 17 -3.44 -43.04 -19.05
CA ALA A 17 -3.63 -41.73 -18.47
C ALA A 17 -2.64 -40.78 -19.16
N VAL A 18 -3.16 -39.92 -20.04
CA VAL A 18 -2.41 -38.79 -20.57
C VAL A 18 -1.95 -37.99 -19.35
N PRO A 19 -0.67 -37.65 -19.21
CA PRO A 19 -0.28 -36.73 -18.16
C PRO A 19 -1.05 -35.44 -18.41
N ALA A 20 -1.95 -35.09 -17.48
CA ALA A 20 -2.54 -33.77 -17.48
C ALA A 20 -1.36 -32.79 -17.50
N LEU A 21 -1.24 -32.02 -18.58
CA LEU A 21 -0.32 -30.90 -18.63
C LEU A 21 -0.61 -30.08 -17.38
N ALA A 22 0.33 -30.08 -16.42
CA ALA A 22 0.25 -29.19 -15.29
C ALA A 22 0.15 -27.78 -15.88
N GLN A 23 -1.05 -27.21 -15.86
CA GLN A 23 -1.23 -25.81 -16.22
C GLN A 23 -0.25 -25.04 -15.33
N ASN A 24 0.72 -24.36 -15.94
CA ASN A 24 1.64 -23.49 -15.20
C ASN A 24 0.78 -22.52 -14.40
N ALA A 25 0.67 -22.75 -13.10
CA ALA A 25 -0.26 -22.01 -12.25
C ALA A 25 0.16 -20.54 -12.27
N THR A 26 -0.75 -19.65 -12.65
CA THR A 26 -0.45 -18.22 -12.81
C THR A 26 -0.03 -17.64 -11.46
N PRO A 27 1.15 -16.99 -11.35
CA PRO A 27 1.61 -16.44 -10.08
C PRO A 27 0.61 -15.43 -9.50
N GLY A 28 0.33 -15.53 -8.21
CA GLY A 28 -0.50 -14.57 -7.47
C GLY A 28 -2.01 -14.63 -7.74
N THR A 29 -2.54 -15.60 -8.48
CA THR A 29 -4.00 -15.68 -8.72
C THR A 29 -4.77 -16.41 -7.61
N THR A 30 -4.07 -17.23 -6.82
CA THR A 30 -4.61 -18.01 -5.69
C THR A 30 -3.66 -17.97 -4.49
N PRO A 31 -4.12 -18.33 -3.28
CA PRO A 31 -3.25 -18.51 -2.11
C PRO A 31 -2.08 -19.48 -2.36
N VAL A 32 -2.30 -20.55 -3.14
CA VAL A 32 -1.27 -21.58 -3.43
C VAL A 32 -0.19 -21.04 -4.35
N THR A 33 -0.54 -20.12 -5.24
CA THR A 33 0.38 -19.46 -6.19
C THR A 33 0.94 -18.14 -5.66
N ALA A 34 0.70 -17.82 -4.39
CA ALA A 34 1.20 -16.60 -3.77
C ALA A 34 2.74 -16.55 -3.83
N ARG A 35 3.29 -15.34 -3.95
CA ARG A 35 4.73 -15.07 -3.80
C ARG A 35 4.96 -14.15 -2.62
N GLU A 36 6.21 -14.03 -2.19
CA GLU A 36 6.53 -13.27 -0.98
C GLU A 36 5.98 -11.84 -1.01
N ASN A 37 6.10 -11.17 -2.15
CA ASN A 37 5.69 -9.79 -2.34
C ASN A 37 5.44 -9.47 -3.82
N CYS A 38 5.08 -8.22 -4.12
CA CYS A 38 4.85 -7.78 -5.49
C CYS A 38 6.09 -7.84 -6.38
N GLN A 39 7.30 -7.63 -5.83
CA GLN A 39 8.53 -7.77 -6.59
C GLN A 39 8.79 -9.23 -7.00
N ALA A 40 8.52 -10.19 -6.11
CA ALA A 40 8.60 -11.61 -6.40
C ALA A 40 7.55 -12.06 -7.44
N LEU A 41 6.36 -11.45 -7.44
CA LEU A 41 5.37 -11.64 -8.51
C LEU A 41 5.86 -11.08 -9.84
N GLN A 42 6.44 -9.89 -9.84
CA GLN A 42 6.99 -9.27 -11.04
C GLN A 42 8.12 -10.10 -11.65
N ASN A 43 9.05 -10.58 -10.82
CA ASN A 43 10.12 -11.49 -11.22
C ASN A 43 9.59 -12.83 -11.76
N ALA A 44 8.39 -13.24 -11.35
CA ALA A 44 7.69 -14.42 -11.87
C ALA A 44 6.88 -14.15 -13.15
N GLY A 45 6.99 -12.95 -13.74
CA GLY A 45 6.38 -12.58 -15.02
C GLY A 45 5.05 -11.85 -14.92
N VAL A 46 4.60 -11.44 -13.72
CA VAL A 46 3.41 -10.61 -13.57
C VAL A 46 3.74 -9.17 -13.96
N ALA A 47 3.19 -8.69 -15.07
CA ALA A 47 3.54 -7.40 -15.65
C ALA A 47 2.51 -6.27 -15.42
N LEU A 48 1.25 -6.62 -15.10
CA LEU A 48 0.17 -5.64 -14.96
C LEU A 48 -0.04 -5.27 -13.50
N SER A 49 -0.36 -4.00 -13.25
CA SER A 49 -0.79 -3.57 -11.92
C SER A 49 -2.15 -4.16 -11.57
N GLY A 50 -2.35 -4.51 -10.30
CA GLY A 50 -3.60 -5.13 -9.85
C GLY A 50 -3.51 -5.79 -8.47
N THR A 51 -4.60 -6.41 -8.05
CA THR A 51 -4.65 -7.15 -6.78
C THR A 51 -4.22 -8.59 -6.97
N TYR A 52 -3.21 -9.03 -6.23
CA TYR A 52 -2.64 -10.38 -6.29
C TYR A 52 -2.51 -11.00 -4.90
N TRP A 53 -2.43 -12.33 -4.84
CA TRP A 53 -2.06 -13.06 -3.64
C TRP A 53 -0.56 -12.97 -3.38
N ILE A 54 -0.20 -12.51 -2.19
CA ILE A 54 1.15 -12.52 -1.64
C ILE A 54 1.18 -13.27 -0.31
N GLN A 55 2.36 -13.74 0.09
CA GLN A 55 2.62 -14.35 1.38
C GLN A 55 3.98 -13.87 1.90
N PRO A 56 4.04 -12.69 2.55
CA PRO A 56 5.24 -12.23 3.23
C PRO A 56 5.79 -13.29 4.20
N ALA A 57 7.10 -13.33 4.39
CA ALA A 57 7.75 -14.30 5.27
C ALA A 57 7.10 -14.32 6.67
N GLY A 58 6.75 -15.51 7.16
CA GLY A 58 6.10 -15.70 8.45
C GLY A 58 4.62 -15.32 8.51
N SER A 59 3.97 -15.03 7.38
CA SER A 59 2.54 -14.70 7.32
C SER A 59 1.71 -15.74 6.58
N THR A 60 0.38 -15.62 6.67
CA THR A 60 -0.57 -16.36 5.84
C THR A 60 -0.78 -15.66 4.49
N PRO A 61 -1.08 -16.41 3.41
CA PRO A 61 -1.41 -15.80 2.12
C PRO A 61 -2.56 -14.80 2.24
N ARG A 62 -2.42 -13.66 1.57
CA ARG A 62 -3.42 -12.58 1.54
C ARG A 62 -3.30 -11.78 0.25
N THR A 63 -4.34 -11.04 -0.10
CA THR A 63 -4.30 -10.16 -1.27
C THR A 63 -3.51 -8.88 -0.98
N ALA A 64 -2.87 -8.31 -1.99
CA ALA A 64 -2.23 -7.00 -1.96
C ALA A 64 -2.34 -6.36 -3.35
N TYR A 65 -2.36 -5.03 -3.40
CA TYR A 65 -2.28 -4.32 -4.68
C TYR A 65 -0.81 -4.18 -5.04
N CYS A 66 -0.47 -4.63 -6.23
CA CYS A 66 0.84 -4.50 -6.82
C CYS A 66 0.82 -3.44 -7.91
N ASP A 67 1.65 -2.42 -7.76
CA ASP A 67 2.00 -1.54 -8.87
C ASP A 67 3.22 -2.14 -9.58
N MET A 68 3.01 -2.57 -10.83
CA MET A 68 4.01 -3.23 -11.67
C MET A 68 4.64 -2.31 -12.71
N GLU A 69 4.32 -1.02 -12.68
CA GLU A 69 4.68 -0.07 -13.74
C GLU A 69 5.51 1.11 -13.20
N THR A 70 5.09 1.73 -12.10
CA THR A 70 5.72 2.94 -11.57
C THR A 70 7.12 2.66 -11.05
N GLN A 71 8.11 3.45 -11.48
CA GLN A 71 9.51 3.33 -11.02
C GLN A 71 10.04 1.88 -11.09
N GLY A 72 9.78 1.20 -12.21
CA GLY A 72 10.19 -0.18 -12.44
C GLY A 72 9.28 -1.25 -11.82
N GLY A 73 8.19 -0.86 -11.15
CA GLY A 73 7.18 -1.78 -10.62
C GLY A 73 7.62 -2.65 -9.46
N GLY A 74 6.85 -3.69 -9.15
CA GLY A 74 7.11 -4.59 -8.02
C GLY A 74 6.80 -3.96 -6.66
N TRP A 75 5.96 -2.92 -6.63
CA TRP A 75 5.61 -2.16 -5.44
C TRP A 75 4.35 -2.70 -4.78
N THR A 76 4.38 -2.93 -3.47
CA THR A 76 3.22 -3.41 -2.69
C THR A 76 2.55 -2.23 -2.00
N LEU A 77 1.24 -2.03 -2.20
CA LEU A 77 0.49 -0.94 -1.57
C LEU A 77 0.44 -1.12 -0.05
N VAL A 78 0.95 -0.13 0.70
CA VAL A 78 0.81 -0.03 2.15
C VAL A 78 -0.49 0.66 2.49
N TYR A 79 -0.76 1.80 1.85
CA TYR A 79 -1.96 2.55 2.13
C TYR A 79 -2.40 3.40 0.94
N ASN A 80 -3.69 3.74 0.92
CA ASN A 80 -4.31 4.57 -0.10
C ASN A 80 -5.39 5.46 0.54
N SER A 81 -5.20 6.77 0.45
CA SER A 81 -6.23 7.75 0.80
C SER A 81 -6.86 8.31 -0.47
N LEU A 82 -8.18 8.55 -0.44
CA LEU A 82 -8.96 9.00 -1.59
C LEU A 82 -9.86 10.16 -1.23
N LEU A 83 -10.12 11.03 -2.20
CA LEU A 83 -11.07 12.12 -2.07
C LEU A 83 -12.48 11.58 -1.79
N GLY A 84 -13.03 11.88 -0.60
CA GLY A 84 -14.38 11.45 -0.22
C GLY A 84 -14.78 11.88 1.20
N VAL A 85 -16.09 11.88 1.48
CA VAL A 85 -16.69 12.42 2.73
C VAL A 85 -16.46 11.57 3.99
N ASN A 86 -15.92 10.36 3.85
CA ASN A 86 -15.63 9.46 4.98
C ASN A 86 -14.12 9.23 5.16
N THR A 87 -13.29 10.04 4.52
CA THR A 87 -11.85 9.80 4.48
C THR A 87 -11.22 10.06 5.83
N THR A 88 -11.61 11.11 6.56
CA THR A 88 -11.08 11.37 7.91
C THR A 88 -11.31 10.20 8.88
N GLU A 89 -12.54 9.66 8.91
CA GLU A 89 -12.91 8.58 9.83
C GLU A 89 -12.13 7.29 9.55
N PHE A 90 -11.88 6.98 8.28
CA PHE A 90 -11.09 5.81 7.89
C PHE A 90 -9.70 5.80 8.54
N TRP A 91 -9.07 6.99 8.61
CA TRP A 91 -7.73 7.20 9.17
C TRP A 91 -7.68 7.30 10.68
N ASN A 92 -8.81 7.21 11.38
CA ASN A 92 -8.83 7.14 12.84
C ASN A 92 -8.43 5.72 13.29
N ILE A 93 -7.12 5.46 13.28
CA ILE A 93 -6.52 4.15 13.58
C ILE A 93 -5.78 4.25 14.93
N PRO A 94 -6.28 3.63 16.01
CA PRO A 94 -5.57 3.60 17.28
C PRO A 94 -4.18 2.97 17.16
N HIS A 95 -3.25 3.37 18.01
CA HIS A 95 -1.87 2.88 18.00
C HIS A 95 -1.77 1.36 18.15
N GLY A 96 -2.65 0.76 18.94
CA GLY A 96 -2.76 -0.70 19.07
C GLY A 96 -3.04 -1.42 17.74
N GLU A 97 -3.61 -0.72 16.76
CA GLU A 97 -3.98 -1.22 15.43
C GLU A 97 -3.00 -0.79 14.32
N ARG A 98 -1.85 -0.19 14.64
CA ARG A 98 -0.84 0.30 13.67
C ARG A 98 -0.22 -0.76 12.75
N PHE A 99 -0.39 -2.05 13.08
CA PHE A 99 -0.02 -3.16 12.20
C PHE A 99 -1.24 -3.92 11.68
N GLY A 100 -2.43 -3.39 11.94
CA GLY A 100 -3.69 -3.89 11.43
C GLY A 100 -3.89 -3.57 9.96
N ARG A 101 -5.06 -3.96 9.47
CA ARG A 101 -5.45 -3.82 8.08
C ARG A 101 -6.88 -3.31 7.99
N ARG A 102 -7.14 -2.36 7.10
CA ARG A 102 -8.46 -1.75 6.87
C ARG A 102 -8.69 -1.56 5.36
N GLY A 103 -9.92 -1.80 4.92
CA GLY A 103 -10.31 -1.66 3.51
C GLY A 103 -9.81 -2.79 2.60
N HIS A 104 -9.93 -2.57 1.29
CA HIS A 104 -9.54 -3.54 0.27
C HIS A 104 -8.27 -3.09 -0.47
N PRO A 105 -7.35 -4.00 -0.83
CA PRO A 105 -6.11 -3.62 -1.51
C PRO A 105 -6.37 -3.32 -2.99
N ARG A 106 -6.93 -2.15 -3.27
CA ARG A 106 -7.21 -1.62 -4.61
C ARG A 106 -6.89 -0.12 -4.65
N ILE A 107 -6.51 0.38 -5.81
CA ILE A 107 -6.14 1.80 -5.96
C ILE A 107 -7.38 2.73 -5.93
N GLU A 108 -8.58 2.16 -6.16
CA GLU A 108 -9.86 2.86 -6.15
C GLU A 108 -10.55 2.84 -4.77
N THR A 109 -9.94 2.24 -3.74
CA THR A 109 -10.52 2.17 -2.40
C THR A 109 -9.60 2.74 -1.33
N LEU A 110 -10.19 3.29 -0.26
CA LEU A 110 -9.46 3.56 0.97
C LEU A 110 -8.84 2.27 1.50
N PHE A 111 -7.56 2.30 1.82
CA PHE A 111 -6.82 1.11 2.20
C PHE A 111 -5.70 1.42 3.17
N TYR A 112 -5.46 0.50 4.10
CA TYR A 112 -4.32 0.49 5.00
C TYR A 112 -3.92 -0.95 5.33
N ASP A 113 -2.64 -1.26 5.25
CA ASP A 113 -2.02 -2.47 5.75
C ASP A 113 -0.69 -2.12 6.43
N GLY A 114 -0.78 -1.77 7.71
CA GLY A 114 0.38 -1.44 8.52
C GLY A 114 1.34 -2.60 8.68
N SER A 115 0.87 -3.85 8.56
CA SER A 115 1.71 -5.05 8.72
C SER A 115 2.84 -5.17 7.69
N LEU A 116 2.84 -4.33 6.65
CA LEU A 116 3.91 -4.29 5.64
C LEU A 116 5.11 -3.44 6.05
N TYR A 117 4.98 -2.52 7.01
CA TYR A 117 6.08 -1.66 7.44
C TYR A 117 7.33 -2.40 7.95
N PRO A 118 7.23 -3.50 8.73
CA PRO A 118 8.41 -4.25 9.19
C PRO A 118 9.27 -4.84 8.06
N TYR A 119 8.64 -5.19 6.92
CA TYR A 119 9.33 -5.79 5.78
C TYR A 119 10.06 -4.74 4.93
N GLY A 120 9.52 -3.53 4.84
CA GLY A 120 9.92 -2.55 3.85
C GLY A 120 11.35 -2.06 3.94
N ARG A 121 11.99 -1.88 2.78
CA ARG A 121 13.32 -1.28 2.64
C ARG A 121 13.35 -0.09 1.70
N MET A 122 12.46 -0.08 0.70
CA MET A 122 12.23 1.07 -0.17
C MET A 122 10.76 1.45 -0.13
N TYR A 123 10.48 2.74 -0.21
CA TYR A 123 9.14 3.32 -0.13
C TYR A 123 8.92 4.33 -1.25
N LEU A 124 7.70 4.34 -1.75
CA LEU A 124 7.26 5.18 -2.85
C LEU A 124 5.94 5.84 -2.46
N ASP A 125 5.88 7.17 -2.46
CA ASP A 125 4.61 7.89 -2.32
C ASP A 125 4.20 8.45 -3.68
N VAL A 126 2.95 8.21 -4.07
CA VAL A 126 2.35 8.70 -5.32
C VAL A 126 1.14 9.55 -4.97
N ILE A 127 1.07 10.75 -5.56
CA ILE A 127 -0.04 11.69 -5.36
C ILE A 127 -0.69 11.99 -6.69
N GLU A 128 -2.03 12.00 -6.71
CA GLU A 128 -2.85 12.33 -7.87
C GLU A 128 -3.68 13.59 -7.62
N ASP A 129 -3.51 14.62 -8.44
CA ASP A 129 -4.26 15.86 -8.31
C ASP A 129 -5.72 15.75 -8.80
N LEU A 130 -6.51 16.82 -8.56
CA LEU A 130 -7.92 16.91 -8.99
C LEU A 130 -8.14 16.78 -10.50
N ARG A 131 -7.10 16.96 -11.31
CA ARG A 131 -7.15 16.82 -12.77
C ARG A 131 -6.71 15.43 -13.24
N GLY A 132 -6.37 14.53 -12.33
CA GLY A 132 -5.98 13.15 -12.62
C GLY A 132 -4.50 12.98 -12.96
N LYS A 133 -3.67 14.02 -12.79
CA LYS A 133 -2.21 13.86 -12.97
C LYS A 133 -1.64 13.19 -11.73
N SER A 134 -0.97 12.06 -11.92
CA SER A 134 -0.21 11.37 -10.87
C SER A 134 1.29 11.69 -10.97
N VAL A 135 1.95 11.89 -9.82
CA VAL A 135 3.40 12.05 -9.73
C VAL A 135 3.98 11.20 -8.60
N VAL A 136 5.22 10.79 -8.77
CA VAL A 136 6.03 10.23 -7.67
C VAL A 136 6.45 11.39 -6.77
N ALA A 137 5.79 11.51 -5.61
CA ALA A 137 6.03 12.59 -4.65
C ALA A 137 7.23 12.31 -3.75
N LEU A 138 7.51 11.03 -3.49
CA LEU A 138 8.65 10.60 -2.68
C LEU A 138 9.17 9.24 -3.14
N LEU A 139 10.49 9.10 -3.23
CA LEU A 139 11.19 7.82 -3.18
C LEU A 139 12.18 7.87 -2.01
N ALA A 140 12.10 6.90 -1.12
CA ALA A 140 12.91 6.85 0.10
C ALA A 140 13.31 5.42 0.46
N GLU A 141 14.34 5.30 1.28
CA GLU A 141 14.80 4.04 1.88
C GLU A 141 14.72 4.11 3.40
N ALA A 142 14.62 2.95 4.04
CA ALA A 142 14.83 2.79 5.48
C ALA A 142 15.39 1.39 5.77
N SER A 143 16.24 1.29 6.78
CA SER A 143 16.78 -0.01 7.24
C SER A 143 15.72 -0.87 7.95
N GLY A 144 14.62 -0.26 8.37
CA GLY A 144 13.49 -0.89 9.04
C GLY A 144 12.58 0.15 9.68
N ILE A 145 11.72 -0.30 10.57
CA ILE A 145 10.83 0.56 11.36
C ILE A 145 10.89 0.11 12.82
N ASP A 146 10.90 1.06 13.76
CA ASP A 146 10.73 0.76 15.17
C ASP A 146 9.27 0.32 15.41
N PRO A 147 9.03 -0.89 15.93
CA PRO A 147 7.69 -1.45 15.97
C PRO A 147 6.78 -0.79 17.01
N TYR A 148 7.33 -0.03 17.94
CA TYR A 148 6.53 0.69 18.93
C TYR A 148 6.20 2.10 18.43
N SER A 149 7.21 2.90 18.12
CA SER A 149 7.07 4.30 17.74
C SER A 149 6.68 4.52 16.28
N MET A 150 6.75 3.50 15.42
CA MET A 150 6.55 3.59 13.97
C MET A 150 7.52 4.56 13.26
N ARG A 151 8.63 4.91 13.91
CA ARG A 151 9.71 5.70 13.30
C ARG A 151 10.55 4.82 12.40
N PHE A 152 10.87 5.32 11.21
CA PHE A 152 11.80 4.62 10.33
C PHE A 152 13.22 4.63 10.92
N ILE A 153 13.91 3.51 10.79
CA ILE A 153 15.30 3.35 11.23
C ILE A 153 16.21 3.75 10.07
N SER A 154 17.08 4.73 10.32
CA SER A 154 18.02 5.28 9.33
C SER A 154 17.35 5.63 7.99
N PRO A 155 16.28 6.44 7.98
CA PRO A 155 15.63 6.84 6.74
C PRO A 155 16.60 7.61 5.84
N ARG A 156 16.51 7.38 4.53
CA ARG A 156 17.35 8.01 3.52
C ARG A 156 16.49 8.52 2.36
N TYR A 157 16.65 9.79 2.06
CA TYR A 157 16.02 10.43 0.91
C TYR A 157 16.69 9.97 -0.41
N ILE A 158 15.88 9.60 -1.41
CA ILE A 158 16.36 9.27 -2.76
C ILE A 158 15.98 10.36 -3.76
N SER A 159 14.68 10.65 -3.89
CA SER A 159 14.15 11.65 -4.83
C SER A 159 12.73 12.08 -4.46
N GLY A 160 12.20 13.08 -5.16
CA GLY A 160 10.86 13.63 -4.94
C GLY A 160 10.90 15.00 -4.25
N ASN A 161 10.01 15.21 -3.28
CA ASN A 161 9.94 16.44 -2.51
C ASN A 161 10.59 16.26 -1.12
N PRO A 162 11.60 17.07 -0.75
CA PRO A 162 12.31 16.93 0.53
C PRO A 162 11.46 17.34 1.74
N TYR A 163 10.46 18.22 1.58
CA TYR A 163 9.51 18.57 2.64
C TYR A 163 8.57 17.40 2.93
N ILE A 164 8.09 16.69 1.90
CA ILE A 164 7.31 15.45 2.07
C ILE A 164 8.18 14.37 2.73
N TYR A 165 9.43 14.21 2.30
CA TYR A 165 10.36 13.30 2.96
C TYR A 165 10.50 13.60 4.46
N GLY A 166 10.81 14.85 4.82
CA GLY A 166 10.99 15.24 6.22
C GLY A 166 9.70 15.12 7.04
N GLY A 167 8.58 15.57 6.46
CA GLY A 167 7.29 15.69 7.14
C GLY A 167 6.48 14.40 7.25
N GLN A 168 6.59 13.52 6.26
CA GLN A 168 5.67 12.39 6.06
C GLN A 168 6.38 11.04 6.01
N PHE A 169 7.72 11.04 6.09
CA PHE A 169 8.51 9.81 6.10
C PHE A 169 9.55 9.82 7.23
N ALA A 170 10.57 10.67 7.16
CA ALA A 170 11.67 10.70 8.14
C ALA A 170 11.29 11.29 9.50
N GLY A 171 10.10 11.86 9.62
CA GLY A 171 9.55 12.33 10.89
C GLY A 171 9.16 11.20 11.83
N GLY A 172 8.21 11.50 12.71
CA GLY A 172 7.55 10.54 13.57
C GLY A 172 6.24 10.03 13.01
N TRP A 173 5.43 9.46 13.89
CA TRP A 173 4.13 8.87 13.59
C TRP A 173 3.20 9.10 14.77
N ALA A 174 1.98 9.55 14.50
CA ALA A 174 1.00 9.80 15.55
C ALA A 174 -0.34 9.17 15.20
N ALA A 175 -1.09 8.84 16.24
CA ALA A 175 -2.44 8.29 16.23
C ALA A 175 -3.30 9.04 17.25
N PRO A 176 -4.64 8.86 17.23
CA PRO A 176 -5.56 9.48 18.18
C PRO A 176 -5.17 9.31 19.66
N ASP A 177 -4.49 8.21 19.99
CA ASP A 177 -4.12 7.77 21.34
C ASP A 177 -2.61 7.64 21.55
N PHE A 178 -1.79 8.08 20.59
CA PHE A 178 -0.33 8.00 20.67
C PHE A 178 0.35 9.18 19.98
N ASP A 179 1.25 9.83 20.71
CA ASP A 179 2.10 10.89 20.21
C ASP A 179 3.53 10.38 20.00
N GLY A 180 3.86 10.06 18.76
CA GLY A 180 5.20 9.69 18.33
C GLY A 180 5.78 10.63 17.29
N ASP A 181 5.11 11.75 17.01
CA ASP A 181 5.58 12.76 16.08
C ASP A 181 6.71 13.61 16.70
N LEU A 182 7.14 14.67 16.01
CA LEU A 182 8.28 15.48 16.43
C LEU A 182 7.86 16.88 16.90
N TRP A 183 6.56 17.15 16.99
CA TRP A 183 6.07 18.46 17.36
C TRP A 183 6.02 18.61 18.88
N PRO A 184 6.71 19.60 19.48
CA PRO A 184 6.69 19.78 20.94
C PRO A 184 5.37 20.35 21.46
N GLY A 185 4.48 20.81 20.59
CA GLY A 185 3.19 21.40 20.97
C GLY A 185 2.08 20.38 21.26
N GLY A 186 2.37 19.08 21.17
CA GLY A 186 1.44 17.97 21.34
C GLY A 186 1.34 17.11 20.09
N SER A 187 0.28 16.32 19.97
CA SER A 187 0.12 15.38 18.86
C SER A 187 -0.53 16.02 17.63
N CYS A 188 0.10 15.86 16.48
CA CYS A 188 -0.45 16.24 15.20
C CYS A 188 -1.76 15.49 14.90
N ALA A 189 -1.84 14.20 15.23
CA ALA A 189 -3.06 13.44 15.04
C ALA A 189 -4.22 14.03 15.85
N THR A 190 -4.02 14.36 17.13
CA THR A 190 -5.11 14.94 17.95
C THR A 190 -5.51 16.35 17.52
N ASN A 191 -4.56 17.13 16.99
CA ASN A 191 -4.85 18.48 16.52
C ASN A 191 -5.53 18.48 15.14
N TYR A 192 -5.23 17.49 14.29
CA TYR A 192 -5.69 17.46 12.91
C TYR A 192 -6.62 16.28 12.61
N GLY A 193 -7.74 16.24 13.33
CA GLY A 193 -8.88 15.37 13.00
C GLY A 193 -8.70 13.90 13.36
N TYR A 194 -7.81 13.58 14.31
CA TYR A 194 -7.51 12.21 14.75
C TYR A 194 -7.00 11.31 13.61
N VAL A 195 -6.33 11.91 12.62
CA VAL A 195 -5.80 11.21 11.46
C VAL A 195 -4.47 10.56 11.80
N THR A 196 -4.42 9.23 11.68
CA THR A 196 -3.22 8.43 11.90
C THR A 196 -2.32 8.40 10.68
N GLN A 197 -1.09 8.91 10.81
CA GLN A 197 -0.08 8.90 9.75
C GLN A 197 1.31 9.22 10.31
N HIS A 198 2.31 9.19 9.43
CA HIS A 198 3.62 9.79 9.71
C HIS A 198 3.50 11.32 9.71
N TYR A 199 4.11 11.97 10.71
CA TYR A 199 4.13 13.42 10.90
C TYR A 199 5.51 13.85 11.39
N ALA A 200 5.98 15.04 11.01
CA ALA A 200 7.05 15.74 11.72
C ALA A 200 6.46 16.84 12.61
N ALA A 201 6.53 18.10 12.17
CA ALA A 201 5.83 19.23 12.78
C ALA A 201 4.45 19.44 12.13
N CYS A 202 3.69 18.35 12.02
CA CYS A 202 2.36 18.24 11.41
C CYS A 202 2.33 18.42 9.89
N TRP A 203 2.14 19.63 9.38
CA TRP A 203 1.68 19.79 7.99
C TRP A 203 2.75 19.55 6.93
N GLY A 204 2.38 18.68 5.98
CA GLY A 204 3.00 18.50 4.66
C GLY A 204 1.93 17.99 3.70
N TYR A 205 1.32 16.85 4.02
CA TYR A 205 -0.01 16.47 3.57
C TYR A 205 -0.79 15.86 4.74
N SER A 206 -2.11 15.76 4.61
CA SER A 206 -2.94 14.95 5.51
C SER A 206 -3.71 13.92 4.71
N LEU A 207 -3.72 12.69 5.23
CA LEU A 207 -4.47 11.60 4.63
C LEU A 207 -5.98 11.77 4.81
N GLY A 208 -6.46 12.60 5.74
CA GLY A 208 -7.89 12.71 5.98
C GLY A 208 -8.43 14.05 6.46
N SER A 209 -7.61 14.95 7.01
CA SER A 209 -8.06 16.23 7.56
C SER A 209 -7.63 17.40 6.68
N ASP A 210 -8.30 18.54 6.84
CA ASP A 210 -7.89 19.81 6.26
C ASP A 210 -6.88 20.50 7.19
N GLY A 211 -5.95 21.26 6.61
CA GLY A 211 -4.98 22.07 7.33
C GLY A 211 -5.43 23.51 7.54
N ASP A 212 -6.46 23.93 6.83
CA ASP A 212 -7.10 25.21 7.02
C ASP A 212 -8.11 25.15 8.19
N ALA A 213 -8.46 26.31 8.73
CA ALA A 213 -9.60 26.42 9.65
C ALA A 213 -10.89 26.51 8.82
N ASN A 214 -11.87 25.61 8.98
CA ASN A 214 -11.96 24.55 9.97
C ASN A 214 -11.25 23.26 9.53
N ILE A 215 -10.48 22.65 10.45
CA ILE A 215 -9.71 21.41 10.24
C ILE A 215 -10.60 20.23 9.80
N TYR A 216 -11.84 20.22 10.26
CA TYR A 216 -12.86 19.29 9.79
C TYR A 216 -13.74 19.98 8.75
N ASP A 217 -13.52 19.62 7.48
CA ASP A 217 -14.20 20.18 6.31
C ASP A 217 -15.38 19.30 5.83
N GLY A 218 -15.94 18.50 6.74
CA GLY A 218 -16.98 17.50 6.43
C GLY A 218 -16.42 16.11 6.14
N GLY A 219 -15.17 15.85 6.51
CA GLY A 219 -14.56 14.52 6.38
C GLY A 219 -13.81 14.31 5.08
N VAL A 220 -13.56 15.38 4.31
CA VAL A 220 -13.19 15.34 2.90
C VAL A 220 -11.67 15.47 2.74
N GLY A 221 -10.94 14.37 2.89
CA GLY A 221 -9.49 14.32 2.56
C GLY A 221 -9.24 13.47 1.32
N PRO A 222 -7.98 13.33 0.84
CA PRO A 222 -6.75 13.90 1.41
C PRO A 222 -6.42 15.32 0.90
N HIS A 223 -5.54 16.00 1.64
CA HIS A 223 -5.05 17.35 1.35
C HIS A 223 -3.52 17.39 1.27
N LEU A 224 -2.98 18.27 0.44
CA LEU A 224 -1.54 18.50 0.25
C LEU A 224 -1.25 19.99 0.36
N ASP A 225 -0.15 20.38 1.01
CA ASP A 225 0.33 21.76 0.98
C ASP A 225 0.53 22.25 -0.47
N SER A 226 -0.11 23.36 -0.83
CA SER A 226 -0.15 23.86 -2.21
C SER A 226 1.23 24.27 -2.74
N THR A 227 2.16 24.66 -1.87
CA THR A 227 3.56 24.92 -2.26
C THR A 227 4.25 23.62 -2.66
N SER A 228 4.05 22.56 -1.88
CA SER A 228 4.54 21.23 -2.17
C SER A 228 3.93 20.67 -3.45
N ALA A 229 2.60 20.80 -3.64
CA ALA A 229 1.91 20.42 -4.87
C ALA A 229 2.53 21.09 -6.11
N SER A 230 2.69 22.42 -6.06
CA SER A 230 3.27 23.20 -7.15
C SER A 230 4.71 22.78 -7.45
N SER A 231 5.52 22.52 -6.42
CA SER A 231 6.93 22.12 -6.57
C SER A 231 7.12 20.78 -7.30
N ILE A 232 6.13 19.89 -7.23
CA ILE A 232 6.11 18.60 -7.94
C ILE A 232 5.19 18.62 -9.18
N GLY A 233 4.76 19.81 -9.59
CA GLY A 233 4.00 20.03 -10.82
C GLY A 233 2.56 19.50 -10.78
N LEU A 234 1.96 19.38 -9.60
CA LEU A 234 0.54 19.08 -9.45
C LEU A 234 -0.31 20.34 -9.48
N PHE A 235 -1.55 20.20 -9.92
CA PHE A 235 -2.55 21.25 -9.81
C PHE A 235 -2.93 21.51 -8.34
N SER A 236 -3.09 22.79 -7.99
CA SER A 236 -3.71 23.24 -6.73
C SER A 236 -5.04 23.94 -7.03
N ASP A 237 -6.05 23.71 -6.19
CA ASP A 237 -7.36 24.34 -6.28
C ASP A 237 -7.39 25.81 -5.82
N GLY A 238 -6.25 26.33 -5.33
CA GLY A 238 -6.10 27.70 -4.86
C GLY A 238 -6.23 27.87 -3.35
N SER A 239 -6.53 26.82 -2.58
CA SER A 239 -6.41 26.84 -1.11
C SER A 239 -4.95 26.72 -0.66
N GLN A 240 -4.68 26.95 0.63
CA GLN A 240 -3.35 26.71 1.20
C GLN A 240 -3.03 25.21 1.23
N PHE A 241 -4.03 24.38 1.55
CA PHE A 241 -3.94 22.93 1.53
C PHE A 241 -4.90 22.37 0.46
N THR A 242 -4.41 22.22 -0.76
CA THR A 242 -5.22 21.76 -1.89
C THR A 242 -5.73 20.35 -1.64
N ARG A 243 -7.00 20.10 -2.02
CA ARG A 243 -7.49 18.72 -2.13
C ARG A 243 -6.74 17.99 -3.24
N VAL A 244 -6.53 16.70 -3.04
CA VAL A 244 -5.98 15.80 -4.07
C VAL A 244 -6.86 14.57 -4.17
N ARG A 245 -6.92 13.95 -5.35
CA ARG A 245 -7.76 12.75 -5.56
C ARG A 245 -7.27 11.59 -4.74
N ARG A 246 -5.94 11.46 -4.60
CA ARG A 246 -5.33 10.30 -3.98
C ARG A 246 -3.94 10.60 -3.43
N ILE A 247 -3.63 10.01 -2.28
CA ILE A 247 -2.26 9.87 -1.75
C ILE A 247 -2.07 8.39 -1.41
N SER A 248 -1.06 7.75 -2.00
CA SER A 248 -0.77 6.34 -1.77
C SER A 248 0.69 6.16 -1.37
N ARG A 249 0.95 5.25 -0.44
CA ARG A 249 2.29 4.74 -0.14
C ARG A 249 2.41 3.30 -0.54
N PHE A 250 3.51 2.99 -1.17
CA PHE A 250 3.92 1.64 -1.51
C PHE A 250 5.26 1.31 -0.85
N VAL A 251 5.54 0.01 -0.79
CA VAL A 251 6.75 -0.53 -0.21
C VAL A 251 7.31 -1.66 -1.08
N LYS A 252 8.63 -1.80 -1.05
CA LYS A 252 9.38 -2.87 -1.71
C LYS A 252 10.43 -3.43 -0.75
N TRP A 253 10.65 -4.74 -0.80
CA TRP A 253 11.61 -5.47 0.01
C TRP A 253 12.12 -6.72 -0.69
#